data_AF-A0A2V8QPM0-F1
#
_entry.id   AF-A0A2V8QPM0-F1
#
_cell.length_a   1.000
_cell.length_b   1.000
_cell.length_c   1.000
_cell.angle_alpha   90.00
_cell.angle_beta   90.00
_cell.angle_gamma   90.00
#
_symmetry.space_group_name_H-M   'P 1'
#
loop_
_entity.id
_entity.type
_entity.pdbx_description
1 polymer ?
#
loop_
_entity_poly.entity_id
_entity_poly.type
_entity_poly.pdbx_seq_one_letter_code
_entity_poly.pdbx_strand_id
1 'polypeptide(L)'
;MSFKTDDGQAGAVGGRPRSAGGGRPDDADSQAGEATIRVRLLLFGAAREAAATDEAVLDLGERATAREAFERVLDAYPDLRRFRSSLLVAVNQEYARDLEVELKDGDEIALFPPVSGGSGERDAPAEDAGSAAHAGDDAQDFFELTTEPIDVGEVARRVVPRRCGATVTLDGYAREWTNGRRTLHLVYEAYDPMALAEMRRLGEEARRRFDIEHIGIVHRTG
;
A
#
# COMPACT_ATOMS: atom_id res chain seq x y z
N MET A 1 -25.95 4.82 31.21
CA MET A 1 -27.04 4.57 32.16
C MET A 1 -27.14 3.07 32.40
N SER A 2 -27.34 2.69 33.67
CA SER A 2 -27.44 1.33 34.25
C SER A 2 -26.14 0.55 34.49
N PHE A 3 -25.96 -0.16 35.61
CA PHE A 3 -26.22 0.05 37.06
C PHE A 3 -25.42 -1.08 37.74
N LYS A 4 -24.72 -0.78 38.84
CA LYS A 4 -24.03 -1.74 39.72
C LYS A 4 -25.03 -2.38 40.70
N THR A 5 -24.77 -3.61 41.11
CA THR A 5 -25.13 -4.09 42.46
C THR A 5 -24.02 -4.98 43.01
N ASP A 6 -23.66 -4.68 44.26
CA ASP A 6 -22.78 -5.41 45.17
C ASP A 6 -23.68 -6.05 46.23
N ASP A 7 -23.22 -7.14 46.86
CA ASP A 7 -23.47 -7.47 48.27
C ASP A 7 -22.96 -8.88 48.63
N GLY A 8 -22.14 -8.94 49.68
CA GLY A 8 -22.40 -9.89 50.78
C GLY A 8 -21.36 -10.97 51.13
N GLN A 9 -20.44 -10.59 52.04
CA GLN A 9 -19.81 -11.35 53.15
C GLN A 9 -20.64 -12.50 53.78
N ALA A 10 -20.16 -13.48 54.56
CA ALA A 10 -18.91 -13.79 55.28
C ALA A 10 -18.93 -15.27 55.80
N GLY A 11 -17.80 -15.81 56.27
CA GLY A 11 -17.77 -16.98 57.16
C GLY A 11 -16.39 -17.63 57.39
N ALA A 12 -15.73 -17.28 58.51
CA ALA A 12 -14.48 -17.86 59.04
C ALA A 12 -14.69 -19.31 59.58
N VAL A 13 -13.74 -20.16 60.01
CA VAL A 13 -12.56 -20.09 60.90
C VAL A 13 -11.81 -21.45 60.73
N GLY A 14 -10.48 -21.54 60.60
CA GLY A 14 -9.60 -21.87 61.74
C GLY A 14 -8.52 -22.91 61.40
N GLY A 15 -7.27 -22.65 61.82
CA GLY A 15 -6.17 -23.63 61.85
C GLY A 15 -4.78 -23.06 61.59
N ARG A 16 -4.03 -22.74 62.64
CA ARG A 16 -2.57 -22.47 62.68
C ARG A 16 -1.95 -23.41 63.74
N PRO A 17 -0.61 -23.54 63.85
CA PRO A 17 0.46 -23.56 62.83
C PRO A 17 1.52 -24.68 63.11
N ARG A 18 2.55 -24.81 62.25
CA ARG A 18 3.97 -25.23 62.49
C ARG A 18 4.57 -25.76 61.17
N SER A 19 5.81 -25.58 60.76
CA SER A 19 6.92 -24.67 61.05
C SER A 19 8.03 -24.97 60.02
N ALA A 20 8.71 -23.92 59.55
CA ALA A 20 10.10 -23.86 59.08
C ALA A 20 10.61 -24.80 57.94
N GLY A 21 11.17 -24.15 56.90
CA GLY A 21 12.30 -24.72 56.16
C GLY A 21 12.42 -24.28 54.69
N GLY A 22 13.41 -23.45 54.38
CA GLY A 22 14.08 -23.46 53.06
C GLY A 22 13.70 -22.34 52.10
N GLY A 23 14.35 -21.18 52.25
CA GLY A 23 14.42 -20.19 51.18
C GLY A 23 15.38 -20.65 50.07
N ARG A 24 14.88 -20.59 48.84
CA ARG A 24 15.65 -20.29 47.62
C ARG A 24 14.68 -19.66 46.61
N PRO A 25 14.86 -18.38 46.25
CA PRO A 25 14.32 -17.83 45.02
C PRO A 25 15.41 -17.98 43.96
N ASP A 26 15.34 -19.03 43.15
CA ASP A 26 16.02 -19.09 41.86
C ASP A 26 14.88 -19.05 40.83
N ASP A 27 14.37 -17.86 40.54
CA ASP A 27 14.84 -16.98 39.47
C ASP A 27 14.19 -17.30 38.13
N ALA A 28 13.33 -16.35 37.75
CA ALA A 28 13.02 -15.95 36.39
C ALA A 28 12.59 -17.06 35.44
N ASP A 29 11.27 -17.28 35.45
CA ASP A 29 10.51 -17.46 34.23
C ASP A 29 11.03 -16.42 33.21
N SER A 30 11.92 -16.88 32.34
CA SER A 30 12.55 -16.08 31.32
C SER A 30 11.48 -15.84 30.27
N GLN A 31 10.64 -14.84 30.50
CA GLN A 31 10.10 -14.06 29.41
C GLN A 31 11.31 -13.43 28.72
N ALA A 32 11.97 -14.20 27.84
CA ALA A 32 12.69 -13.63 26.73
C ALA A 32 11.67 -12.71 26.08
N GLY A 33 11.81 -11.41 26.29
CA GLY A 33 10.99 -10.44 25.59
C GLY A 33 11.12 -10.79 24.13
N GLU A 34 10.03 -11.28 23.54
CA GLU A 34 9.98 -11.53 22.11
C GLU A 34 10.45 -10.23 21.48
N ALA A 35 11.59 -10.26 20.80
CA ALA A 35 12.09 -9.07 20.15
C ALA A 35 10.98 -8.59 19.22
N THR A 36 10.59 -7.33 19.37
CA THR A 36 9.54 -6.73 18.56
C THR A 36 10.14 -5.82 17.50
N ILE A 37 9.47 -5.76 16.36
CA ILE A 37 9.74 -4.79 15.28
C ILE A 37 8.56 -3.82 15.21
N ARG A 38 8.87 -2.58 14.83
CA ARG A 38 7.87 -1.54 14.57
C ARG A 38 7.78 -1.30 13.08
N VAL A 39 6.60 -1.56 12.54
CA VAL A 39 6.30 -1.39 11.12
C VAL A 39 5.30 -0.26 10.96
N ARG A 40 5.56 0.66 10.03
CA ARG A 40 4.64 1.75 9.71
C ARG A 40 3.55 1.26 8.75
N LEU A 41 2.29 1.48 9.10
CA LEU A 41 1.14 1.20 8.25
C LEU A 41 0.70 2.47 7.54
N LEU A 42 0.46 2.38 6.23
CA LEU A 42 -0.19 3.40 5.41
C LEU A 42 -1.49 2.85 4.81
N LEU A 43 -2.56 3.64 4.86
CA LEU A 43 -3.90 3.28 4.39
C LEU A 43 -4.38 4.30 3.36
N PHE A 44 -4.93 3.80 2.25
CA PHE A 44 -5.36 4.64 1.12
C PHE A 44 -6.84 4.42 0.78
N GLY A 45 -7.49 5.46 0.24
CA GLY A 45 -8.85 5.42 -0.29
C GLY A 45 -9.87 4.76 0.65
N ALA A 46 -10.64 3.80 0.13
CA ALA A 46 -11.69 3.11 0.90
C ALA A 46 -11.16 2.33 2.12
N ALA A 47 -9.87 1.96 2.14
CA ALA A 47 -9.25 1.33 3.30
C ALA A 47 -9.04 2.38 4.41
N ARG A 48 -8.51 3.55 4.07
CA ARG A 48 -8.38 4.70 4.99
C ARG A 48 -9.73 5.09 5.59
N GLU A 49 -10.76 5.22 4.76
CA GLU A 49 -12.11 5.56 5.21
C GLU A 49 -12.68 4.51 6.18
N ALA A 50 -12.42 3.22 5.94
CA ALA A 50 -12.87 2.15 6.81
C ALA A 50 -12.14 2.15 8.17
N ALA A 51 -10.85 2.44 8.16
CA ALA A 51 -10.03 2.46 9.37
C ALA A 51 -10.11 3.78 10.14
N ALA A 52 -10.65 4.84 9.52
CA ALA A 52 -10.69 6.21 10.02
C ALA A 52 -9.31 6.77 10.43
N THR A 53 -8.24 6.27 9.80
CA THR A 53 -6.85 6.71 9.97
C THR A 53 -6.09 6.51 8.67
N ASP A 54 -5.13 7.40 8.38
CA ASP A 54 -4.21 7.34 7.23
C ASP A 54 -2.95 6.55 7.54
N GLU A 55 -2.48 6.60 8.79
CA GLU A 55 -1.32 5.84 9.24
C GLU A 55 -1.51 5.24 10.63
N ALA A 56 -0.68 4.23 10.93
CA ALA A 56 -0.53 3.65 12.26
C ALA A 56 0.87 3.02 12.41
N VAL A 57 1.25 2.66 13.64
CA VAL A 57 2.45 1.85 13.90
C VAL A 57 2.01 0.50 14.44
N LEU A 58 2.59 -0.57 13.88
CA LEU A 58 2.32 -1.95 14.28
C LEU A 58 3.53 -2.50 15.04
N ASP A 59 3.29 -2.98 16.26
CA ASP A 59 4.26 -3.78 17.01
C ASP A 59 4.06 -5.27 16.67
N LEU A 60 5.06 -5.86 16.01
CA LEU A 60 5.06 -7.24 15.53
C LEU A 60 6.26 -8.00 16.11
N GLY A 61 6.26 -9.34 16.04
CA GLY A 61 7.43 -10.14 16.45
C GLY A 61 8.61 -9.98 15.48
N GLU A 62 9.82 -10.31 15.92
CA GLU A 62 11.09 -10.09 15.20
C GLU A 62 11.13 -10.67 13.78
N ARG A 63 10.36 -11.72 13.53
CA ARG A 63 10.29 -12.43 12.24
C ARG A 63 8.91 -12.36 11.63
N ALA A 64 8.18 -11.28 11.90
CA ALA A 64 6.83 -11.14 11.39
C ALA A 64 6.83 -11.00 9.87
N THR A 65 5.82 -11.59 9.26
CA THR A 65 5.61 -11.52 7.81
C THR A 65 4.57 -10.45 7.46
N ALA A 66 4.51 -10.08 6.18
CA ALA A 66 3.44 -9.24 5.65
C ALA A 66 2.04 -9.82 5.96
N ARG A 67 1.88 -11.15 6.02
CA ARG A 67 0.64 -11.80 6.43
C ARG A 67 0.29 -11.48 7.88
N GLU A 68 1.25 -11.62 8.79
CA GLU A 68 1.02 -11.36 10.21
C GLU A 68 0.69 -9.90 10.46
N ALA A 69 1.39 -8.98 9.78
CA ALA A 69 1.05 -7.57 9.77
C ALA A 69 -0.38 -7.34 9.26
N PHE A 70 -0.74 -7.96 8.14
CA PHE A 70 -2.07 -7.83 7.54
C PHE A 70 -3.18 -8.34 8.47
N GLU A 71 -3.03 -9.52 9.08
CA GLU A 71 -4.01 -10.03 10.05
C GLU A 71 -4.10 -9.11 11.29
N ARG A 72 -2.95 -8.61 11.78
CA ARG A 72 -2.93 -7.65 12.90
C ARG A 72 -3.73 -6.39 12.57
N VAL A 73 -3.60 -5.89 11.34
CA VAL A 73 -4.38 -4.73 10.86
C VAL A 73 -5.88 -5.06 10.80
N LEU A 74 -6.26 -6.25 10.32
CA LEU A 74 -7.68 -6.67 10.26
C LEU A 74 -8.30 -6.89 11.65
N ASP A 75 -7.49 -7.18 12.66
CA ASP A 75 -7.93 -7.29 14.05
C ASP A 75 -8.04 -5.92 14.72
N ALA A 76 -7.09 -5.01 14.45
CA ALA A 76 -7.12 -3.64 14.96
C ALA A 76 -8.25 -2.80 14.31
N TYR A 77 -8.55 -3.05 13.03
CA TYR A 77 -9.56 -2.33 12.24
C TYR A 77 -10.54 -3.32 11.60
N PRO A 78 -11.54 -3.82 12.33
CA PRO A 78 -12.46 -4.87 11.86
C PRO A 78 -13.22 -4.51 10.57
N ASP A 79 -13.48 -3.23 10.33
CA ASP A 79 -14.17 -2.75 9.12
C ASP A 79 -13.36 -2.97 7.84
N LEU A 80 -12.05 -3.15 7.92
CA LEU A 80 -11.20 -3.53 6.77
C LEU A 80 -11.46 -4.95 6.28
N ARG A 81 -12.07 -5.83 7.10
CA ARG A 81 -12.34 -7.22 6.73
C ARG A 81 -13.24 -7.34 5.49
N ARG A 82 -14.07 -6.32 5.20
CA ARG A 82 -14.90 -6.26 3.98
C ARG A 82 -14.08 -6.20 2.68
N PHE A 83 -12.81 -5.80 2.75
CA PHE A 83 -11.89 -5.72 1.63
C PHE A 83 -10.79 -6.79 1.68
N ARG A 84 -10.85 -7.74 2.62
CA ARG A 84 -9.78 -8.71 2.87
C ARG A 84 -9.24 -9.41 1.61
N SER A 85 -10.13 -9.78 0.69
CA SER A 85 -9.77 -10.49 -0.54
C SER A 85 -9.37 -9.59 -1.71
N SER A 86 -9.55 -8.27 -1.58
CA SER A 86 -9.30 -7.31 -2.66
C SER A 86 -8.25 -6.25 -2.32
N LEU A 87 -7.82 -6.15 -1.06
CA LEU A 87 -6.74 -5.26 -0.66
C LEU A 87 -5.42 -5.72 -1.31
N LEU A 88 -4.76 -4.77 -1.96
CA LEU A 88 -3.37 -4.91 -2.37
C LEU A 88 -2.49 -4.51 -1.21
N VAL A 89 -1.40 -5.25 -1.03
CA VAL A 89 -0.38 -4.99 0.00
C VAL A 89 0.91 -4.60 -0.71
N ALA A 90 1.55 -3.54 -0.25
CA ALA A 90 2.92 -3.21 -0.63
C ALA A 90 3.81 -3.14 0.60
N VAL A 91 5.04 -3.60 0.47
CA VAL A 91 6.09 -3.48 1.48
C VAL A 91 7.19 -2.61 0.88
N ASN A 92 7.56 -1.53 1.56
CA ASN A 92 8.61 -0.60 1.11
C ASN A 92 8.46 -0.17 -0.36
N GLN A 93 7.25 0.27 -0.75
CA GLN A 93 6.91 0.73 -2.11
C GLN A 93 6.91 -0.36 -3.20
N GLU A 94 6.97 -1.64 -2.84
CA GLU A 94 6.86 -2.76 -3.80
C GLU A 94 5.63 -3.61 -3.48
N TYR A 95 4.83 -3.95 -4.49
CA TYR A 95 3.70 -4.87 -4.29
C TYR A 95 4.19 -6.22 -3.78
N ALA A 96 3.62 -6.66 -2.66
CA ALA A 96 3.87 -7.97 -2.10
C ALA A 96 3.24 -9.02 -3.04
N ARG A 97 4.08 -9.79 -3.75
CA ARG A 97 3.64 -10.88 -4.64
C ARG A 97 2.98 -12.01 -3.86
N ASP A 98 3.47 -12.22 -2.65
CA ASP A 98 2.92 -13.09 -1.62
C ASP A 98 3.07 -12.40 -0.27
N LEU A 99 2.34 -12.90 0.73
CA LEU A 99 2.34 -12.32 2.08
C LEU A 99 3.37 -13.00 3.01
N GLU A 100 4.31 -13.78 2.47
CA GLU A 100 5.37 -14.44 3.27
C GLU A 100 6.61 -13.57 3.45
N VAL A 101 6.67 -12.41 2.79
CA VAL A 101 7.80 -11.48 2.91
C VAL A 101 8.02 -11.12 4.38
N GLU A 102 9.24 -11.38 4.87
CA GLU A 102 9.66 -11.00 6.21
C GLU A 102 9.82 -9.48 6.33
N LEU A 103 9.27 -8.92 7.41
CA LEU A 103 9.35 -7.51 7.74
C LEU A 103 10.49 -7.26 8.71
N LYS A 104 11.10 -6.08 8.58
CA LYS A 104 12.17 -5.58 9.44
C LYS A 104 11.68 -4.41 10.28
N ASP A 105 12.39 -4.11 11.37
CA ASP A 105 12.15 -2.90 12.14
C ASP A 105 12.29 -1.66 11.25
N GLY A 106 11.29 -0.78 11.31
CA GLY A 106 11.22 0.42 10.49
C GLY A 106 10.66 0.21 9.08
N ASP A 107 10.31 -1.02 8.68
CA ASP A 107 9.66 -1.25 7.39
C ASP A 107 8.30 -0.56 7.31
N GLU A 108 7.85 -0.34 6.09
CA GLU A 108 6.55 0.25 5.80
C GLU A 108 5.67 -0.73 5.03
N ILE A 109 4.42 -0.85 5.46
CA ILE A 109 3.37 -1.60 4.78
C ILE A 109 2.26 -0.65 4.35
N ALA A 110 1.87 -0.72 3.07
CA ALA A 110 0.79 0.08 2.51
C ALA A 110 -0.36 -0.82 2.04
N LEU A 111 -1.60 -0.46 2.40
CA LEU A 111 -2.80 -1.18 1.95
C LEU A 111 -3.64 -0.30 1.02
N PHE A 112 -3.96 -0.86 -0.15
CA PHE A 112 -4.73 -0.19 -1.18
C PHE A 112 -5.99 -1.00 -1.51
N PRO A 113 -7.17 -0.38 -1.67
CA PRO A 113 -8.28 -1.02 -2.35
C PRO A 113 -7.90 -1.35 -3.82
N PRO A 114 -8.61 -2.28 -4.49
CA PRO A 114 -8.32 -2.59 -5.88
C PRO A 114 -8.51 -1.34 -6.76
N VAL A 115 -7.59 -1.16 -7.73
CA VAL A 115 -7.69 -0.08 -8.71
C VAL A 115 -8.81 -0.38 -9.72
N SER A 116 -9.55 0.65 -10.13
CA SER A 116 -10.76 0.54 -10.96
C SER A 116 -10.51 0.25 -12.45
N GLY A 117 -9.32 -0.19 -12.88
CA GLY A 117 -8.98 -0.30 -14.30
C GLY A 117 -7.84 -1.28 -14.60
N GLY A 118 -8.00 -2.04 -15.69
CA GLY A 118 -7.03 -3.01 -16.22
C GLY A 118 -7.64 -4.41 -16.37
N SER A 119 -7.72 -4.93 -17.59
CA SER A 119 -7.97 -6.36 -17.84
C SER A 119 -6.69 -7.12 -17.49
N GLY A 120 -6.78 -8.12 -16.62
CA GLY A 120 -5.64 -8.83 -16.01
C GLY A 120 -4.80 -9.72 -16.93
N GLU A 121 -4.62 -9.35 -18.19
CA GLU A 121 -3.76 -10.05 -19.13
C GLU A 121 -2.39 -9.38 -19.19
N ARG A 122 -1.38 -10.08 -18.66
CA ARG A 122 0.02 -9.82 -19.00
C ARG A 122 0.20 -10.23 -20.45
N ASP A 123 0.36 -9.23 -21.31
CA ASP A 123 0.70 -9.46 -22.71
C ASP A 123 2.05 -10.17 -22.84
N ALA A 124 2.12 -11.09 -23.80
CA ALA A 124 3.32 -11.81 -24.19
C ALA A 124 4.45 -10.85 -24.62
N PRO A 125 5.74 -11.25 -24.46
CA PRO A 125 6.85 -10.41 -24.86
C PRO A 125 6.78 -10.15 -26.37
N ALA A 126 6.80 -8.87 -26.76
CA ALA A 126 6.98 -8.50 -28.15
C ALA A 126 8.42 -8.79 -28.58
N GLU A 127 8.55 -9.20 -29.82
CA GLU A 127 9.82 -9.47 -30.46
C GLU A 127 10.64 -8.17 -30.60
N ASP A 128 11.93 -8.31 -30.32
CA ASP A 128 12.95 -7.28 -30.22
C ASP A 128 13.01 -6.40 -31.49
N ALA A 129 12.42 -5.20 -31.41
CA ALA A 129 12.68 -4.12 -32.34
C ALA A 129 13.86 -3.32 -31.79
N GLY A 130 15.06 -3.67 -32.27
CA GLY A 130 16.32 -3.10 -31.79
C GLY A 130 16.32 -1.57 -31.80
N SER A 131 16.53 -0.99 -30.61
CA SER A 131 16.71 0.44 -30.41
C SER A 131 18.19 0.81 -30.49
N ALA A 132 18.56 1.53 -31.55
CA ALA A 132 19.83 2.26 -31.59
C ALA A 132 19.64 3.58 -30.84
N ALA A 133 20.31 3.72 -29.70
CA ALA A 133 20.41 4.98 -28.99
C ALA A 133 21.04 6.04 -29.90
N HIS A 134 20.27 7.05 -30.28
CA HIS A 134 20.76 8.18 -31.06
C HIS A 134 20.55 9.48 -30.26
N ALA A 135 21.69 10.04 -29.84
CA ALA A 135 21.77 11.33 -29.18
C ALA A 135 21.32 12.46 -30.11
N GLY A 136 20.43 13.31 -29.62
CA GLY A 136 20.07 14.59 -30.24
C GLY A 136 18.57 14.84 -30.35
N ASP A 137 17.90 15.08 -29.23
CA ASP A 137 16.65 15.85 -29.16
C ASP A 137 16.49 16.44 -27.74
N ASP A 138 15.82 17.59 -27.62
CA ASP A 138 15.55 18.22 -26.31
C ASP A 138 14.38 17.52 -25.59
N ALA A 139 13.59 16.72 -26.31
CA ALA A 139 12.53 15.91 -25.73
C ALA A 139 13.12 14.80 -24.84
N GLN A 140 12.51 14.60 -23.67
CA GLN A 140 12.89 13.58 -22.69
C GLN A 140 11.64 12.92 -22.13
N ASP A 141 11.81 11.70 -21.63
CA ASP A 141 10.75 11.05 -20.88
C ASP A 141 10.46 11.81 -19.57
N PHE A 142 9.20 11.83 -19.16
CA PHE A 142 8.82 12.38 -17.87
C PHE A 142 7.63 11.64 -17.27
N PHE A 143 7.61 11.61 -15.94
CA PHE A 143 6.62 10.92 -15.14
C PHE A 143 6.28 11.80 -13.95
N GLU A 144 5.04 12.25 -13.85
CA GLU A 144 4.64 13.33 -12.94
C GLU A 144 3.30 13.04 -12.26
N LEU A 145 3.23 13.45 -10.99
CA LEU A 145 2.00 13.57 -10.23
C LEU A 145 1.71 15.06 -10.06
N THR A 146 0.44 15.44 -10.21
CA THR A 146 0.01 16.85 -10.06
C THR A 146 -1.35 16.92 -9.38
N THR A 147 -1.62 18.01 -8.67
CA THR A 147 -2.97 18.34 -8.17
C THR A 147 -3.73 19.24 -9.12
N GLU A 148 -3.03 19.85 -10.07
CA GLU A 148 -3.58 20.80 -11.03
C GLU A 148 -4.29 20.10 -12.20
N PRO A 149 -5.25 20.77 -12.86
CA PRO A 149 -5.82 20.27 -14.11
C PRO A 149 -4.74 19.99 -15.16
N ILE A 150 -4.85 18.84 -15.84
CA ILE A 150 -3.91 18.44 -16.89
C ILE A 150 -4.32 19.06 -18.22
N ASP A 151 -3.44 19.85 -18.82
CA ASP A 151 -3.54 20.25 -20.22
C ASP A 151 -2.84 19.22 -21.11
N VAL A 152 -3.63 18.38 -21.79
CA VAL A 152 -3.13 17.31 -22.66
C VAL A 152 -2.26 17.86 -23.78
N GLY A 153 -2.57 19.05 -24.30
CA GLY A 153 -1.81 19.66 -25.37
C GLY A 153 -0.41 20.09 -24.92
N GLU A 154 -0.30 20.70 -23.75
CA GLU A 154 1.00 21.06 -23.14
C GLU A 154 1.83 19.80 -22.84
N VAL A 155 1.20 18.76 -22.30
CA VAL A 155 1.86 17.47 -22.03
C VAL A 155 2.38 16.85 -23.33
N ALA A 156 1.54 16.76 -24.36
CA ALA A 156 1.91 16.16 -25.64
C ALA A 156 3.09 16.88 -26.31
N ARG A 157 3.14 18.22 -26.23
CA ARG A 157 4.24 19.03 -26.82
C ARG A 157 5.61 18.72 -26.23
N ARG A 158 5.68 18.25 -24.98
CA ARG A 158 6.94 17.92 -24.30
C ARG A 158 7.62 16.66 -24.84
N VAL A 159 6.89 15.80 -25.56
CA VAL A 159 7.39 14.52 -26.12
C VAL A 159 7.45 14.53 -27.66
N VAL A 160 7.53 15.70 -28.30
CA VAL A 160 7.59 15.81 -29.78
C VAL A 160 9.04 15.94 -30.24
N PRO A 161 9.74 14.84 -30.55
CA PRO A 161 11.05 14.90 -31.15
C PRO A 161 10.93 15.28 -32.63
N ARG A 162 11.98 15.89 -33.19
CA ARG A 162 12.02 16.31 -34.61
C ARG A 162 11.92 15.15 -35.60
N ARG A 163 12.24 13.94 -35.15
CA ARG A 163 12.24 12.71 -35.97
C ARG A 163 10.90 11.97 -36.02
N CYS A 164 9.94 12.36 -35.18
CA CYS A 164 8.62 11.71 -35.17
C CYS A 164 7.58 12.57 -35.90
N GLY A 165 6.75 11.90 -36.71
CA GLY A 165 5.66 12.56 -37.45
C GLY A 165 4.33 12.64 -36.70
N ALA A 166 4.22 12.00 -35.52
CA ALA A 166 2.98 11.92 -34.76
C ALA A 166 3.24 11.73 -33.27
N THR A 167 2.27 12.17 -32.47
CA THR A 167 2.15 11.86 -31.03
C THR A 167 0.81 11.18 -30.82
N VAL A 168 0.79 10.10 -30.03
CA VAL A 168 -0.43 9.44 -29.60
C VAL A 168 -0.69 9.83 -28.14
N THR A 169 -1.89 10.30 -27.84
CA THR A 169 -2.31 10.61 -26.47
C THR A 169 -3.42 9.65 -26.02
N LEU A 170 -3.44 9.37 -24.72
CA LEU A 170 -4.53 8.66 -24.05
C LEU A 170 -4.96 9.50 -22.85
N ASP A 171 -6.23 9.88 -22.84
CA ASP A 171 -6.76 10.87 -21.90
C ASP A 171 -7.81 10.17 -21.01
N GLY A 172 -7.57 10.15 -19.69
CA GLY A 172 -8.48 9.54 -18.73
C GLY A 172 -9.52 10.53 -18.19
N TYR A 173 -10.81 10.19 -18.29
CA TYR A 173 -11.91 11.01 -17.75
C TYR A 173 -12.76 10.24 -16.75
N ALA A 174 -13.23 10.95 -15.71
CA ALA A 174 -14.25 10.44 -14.81
C ALA A 174 -15.58 10.28 -15.57
N ARG A 175 -16.16 9.08 -15.52
CA ARG A 175 -17.48 8.81 -16.13
C ARG A 175 -18.57 9.29 -15.18
N GLU A 176 -19.54 10.07 -15.69
CA GLU A 176 -20.68 10.53 -14.88
C GLU A 176 -21.56 9.36 -14.41
N TRP A 177 -21.69 8.29 -15.20
CA TRP A 177 -22.57 7.16 -14.87
C TRP A 177 -21.85 5.82 -14.96
N THR A 178 -21.95 5.03 -13.89
CA THR A 178 -21.45 3.65 -13.82
C THR A 178 -22.43 2.79 -13.02
N ASN A 179 -22.92 1.69 -13.59
CA ASN A 179 -23.85 0.76 -12.93
C ASN A 179 -25.07 1.45 -12.27
N GLY A 180 -25.65 2.44 -12.95
CA GLY A 180 -26.82 3.19 -12.45
C GLY A 180 -26.53 4.20 -11.33
N ARG A 181 -25.26 4.34 -10.91
CA ARG A 181 -24.83 5.35 -9.95
C ARG A 181 -24.22 6.54 -10.68
N ARG A 182 -24.56 7.74 -10.19
CA ARG A 182 -23.99 9.00 -10.68
C ARG A 182 -22.75 9.36 -9.88
N THR A 183 -21.63 9.53 -10.56
CA THR A 183 -20.37 10.02 -10.00
C THR A 183 -20.36 11.54 -10.08
N LEU A 184 -20.22 12.22 -8.92
CA LEU A 184 -20.10 13.68 -8.86
C LEU A 184 -18.64 14.12 -9.00
N HIS A 185 -17.74 13.40 -8.36
CA HIS A 185 -16.29 13.58 -8.45
C HIS A 185 -15.60 12.26 -8.10
N LEU A 186 -14.33 12.14 -8.47
CA LEU A 186 -13.40 11.10 -8.02
C LEU A 186 -12.25 11.81 -7.31
N VAL A 187 -11.86 11.28 -6.16
CA VAL A 187 -10.64 11.69 -5.47
C VAL A 187 -9.60 10.62 -5.76
N TYR A 188 -8.48 11.03 -6.35
CA TYR A 188 -7.38 10.12 -6.65
C TYR A 188 -6.29 10.25 -5.59
N GLU A 189 -5.87 9.11 -5.04
CA GLU A 189 -4.78 9.03 -4.07
C GLU A 189 -3.66 8.17 -4.62
N ALA A 190 -2.44 8.58 -4.34
CA ALA A 190 -1.25 7.86 -4.73
C ALA A 190 -0.31 7.74 -3.54
N TYR A 191 0.43 6.63 -3.48
CA TYR A 191 1.69 6.61 -2.75
C TYR A 191 2.77 7.13 -3.71
N ASP A 192 3.05 8.43 -3.66
CA ASP A 192 3.77 9.15 -4.73
C ASP A 192 5.07 8.47 -5.22
N PRO A 193 6.02 8.08 -4.34
CA PRO A 193 7.25 7.43 -4.79
C PRO A 193 7.00 6.10 -5.51
N MET A 194 6.05 5.30 -5.00
CA MET A 194 5.65 4.03 -5.60
C MET A 194 4.96 4.23 -6.95
N ALA A 195 4.03 5.18 -7.03
CA ALA A 195 3.33 5.51 -8.27
C ALA A 195 4.30 5.98 -9.36
N LEU A 196 5.25 6.86 -9.01
CA LEU A 196 6.29 7.33 -9.95
C LEU A 196 7.23 6.20 -10.38
N ALA A 197 7.61 5.31 -9.47
CA ALA A 197 8.42 4.13 -9.82
C ALA A 197 7.69 3.21 -10.81
N GLU A 198 6.41 2.95 -10.58
CA GLU A 198 5.60 2.10 -11.47
C GLU A 198 5.37 2.76 -12.83
N MET A 199 5.13 4.07 -12.90
CA MET A 199 5.04 4.80 -14.17
C MET A 199 6.33 4.70 -15.00
N ARG A 200 7.50 4.82 -14.35
CA ARG A 200 8.81 4.62 -15.02
C ARG A 200 8.95 3.20 -15.54
N ARG A 201 8.63 2.20 -14.72
CA ARG A 201 8.66 0.79 -15.10
C ARG A 201 7.82 0.52 -16.34
N LEU A 202 6.60 1.08 -16.39
CA LEU A 202 5.69 0.97 -17.55
C LEU A 202 6.25 1.68 -18.78
N GLY A 203 6.86 2.85 -18.63
CA GLY A 203 7.53 3.55 -19.73
C GLY A 203 8.68 2.73 -20.33
N GLU A 204 9.53 2.14 -19.50
CA GLU A 204 10.60 1.25 -19.94
C GLU A 204 10.07 -0.02 -20.63
N GLU A 205 8.98 -0.61 -20.11
CA GLU A 205 8.34 -1.77 -20.71
C GLU A 205 7.75 -1.45 -22.09
N ALA A 206 7.07 -0.31 -22.22
CA ALA A 206 6.55 0.15 -23.49
C ALA A 206 7.66 0.36 -24.53
N ARG A 207 8.81 0.94 -24.14
CA ARG A 207 9.97 1.11 -25.04
C ARG A 207 10.60 -0.21 -25.48
N ARG A 208 10.63 -1.23 -24.61
CA ARG A 208 11.12 -2.55 -24.99
C ARG A 208 10.18 -3.25 -25.98
N ARG A 209 8.89 -2.93 -25.91
CA ARG A 209 7.84 -3.61 -26.67
C ARG A 209 7.45 -2.90 -27.97
N PHE A 210 7.62 -1.59 -28.03
CA PHE A 210 7.16 -0.75 -29.12
C PHE A 210 8.26 0.24 -29.51
N ASP A 211 8.33 0.58 -30.81
CA ASP A 211 9.22 1.61 -31.34
C ASP A 211 8.70 3.01 -30.98
N ILE A 212 8.89 3.38 -29.70
CA ILE A 212 8.45 4.66 -29.13
C ILE A 212 9.67 5.49 -28.77
N GLU A 213 9.68 6.73 -29.27
CA GLU A 213 10.82 7.63 -29.09
C GLU A 213 10.83 8.33 -27.73
N HIS A 214 9.68 8.84 -27.27
CA HIS A 214 9.53 9.52 -25.97
C HIS A 214 8.17 9.21 -25.34
N ILE A 215 8.14 9.14 -24.02
CA ILE A 215 6.95 8.83 -23.21
C ILE A 215 6.78 9.88 -22.11
N GLY A 216 5.57 10.42 -22.02
CA GLY A 216 5.14 11.30 -20.94
C GLY A 216 3.94 10.69 -20.24
N ILE A 217 4.01 10.53 -18.92
CA ILE A 217 2.87 10.10 -18.09
C ILE A 217 2.63 11.14 -17.02
N VAL A 218 1.43 11.72 -16.99
CA VAL A 218 0.99 12.64 -15.94
C VAL A 218 -0.29 12.09 -15.33
N HIS A 219 -0.31 11.95 -14.00
CA HIS A 219 -1.51 11.56 -13.28
C HIS A 219 -1.91 12.65 -12.30
N ARG A 220 -3.22 12.92 -12.22
CA ARG A 220 -3.76 13.90 -11.30
C ARG A 220 -4.21 13.23 -10.01
N THR A 221 -3.80 13.77 -8.88
CA THR A 221 -4.28 13.39 -7.54
C THR A 221 -5.13 14.51 -6.93
N GLY A 222 -5.87 14.19 -5.86
CA GLY A 222 -6.80 15.09 -5.17
C GLY A 222 -8.24 15.01 -5.67
#